data_AF-A0AAE6MJ55-F1
#
_entry.id   AF-A0AAE6MJ55-F1
#
_cell.length_a   1.000
_cell.length_b   1.000
_cell.length_c   1.000
_cell.angle_alpha   90.00
_cell.angle_beta   90.00
_cell.angle_gamma   90.00
#
_symmetry.space_group_name_H-M   'P 1'
#
loop_
_entity.id
_entity.type
_entity.pdbx_description
1 polymer ?
#
loop_
_entity_poly.entity_id
_entity_poly.type
_entity_poly.pdbx_seq_one_letter_code
_entity_poly.pdbx_strand_id
1 'polypeptide(L)'
;MIIRELFEKLGLKESSIGQIILDIKEYNQLNVSKAVPVIELNTSIDELTMSQTPFIGRILGKQRNREFLDDEKLFPLNIDVNAMRYAALEMDIYFRKGNL
;
A
#
# COMPACT_ATOMS: atom_id res chain seq x y z
N MET A 1 -16.40 -2.45 5.54
CA MET A 1 -15.84 -2.43 4.17
C MET A 1 -14.79 -3.51 4.11
N ILE A 2 -14.75 -4.28 3.02
CA ILE A 2 -13.70 -5.30 2.82
C ILE A 2 -12.55 -4.74 1.98
N ILE A 3 -11.40 -5.42 2.01
CA ILE A 3 -10.20 -4.99 1.27
C ILE A 3 -10.47 -4.87 -0.24
N ARG A 4 -11.26 -5.78 -0.84
CA ARG A 4 -11.66 -5.70 -2.25
C ARG A 4 -12.32 -4.36 -2.59
N GLU A 5 -13.31 -3.96 -1.81
CA GLU A 5 -14.06 -2.72 -2.00
C GLU A 5 -13.14 -1.49 -1.88
N LEU A 6 -12.16 -1.52 -0.97
CA LEU A 6 -11.14 -0.48 -0.85
C LEU A 6 -10.31 -0.38 -2.14
N PHE A 7 -9.82 -1.51 -2.65
CA PHE A 7 -8.99 -1.52 -3.86
C PHE A 7 -9.75 -1.05 -5.10
N GLU A 8 -11.01 -1.44 -5.22
CA GLU A 8 -11.92 -0.93 -6.26
C GLU A 8 -12.11 0.60 -6.14
N LYS A 9 -12.36 1.12 -4.93
CA LYS A 9 -12.45 2.57 -4.68
C LYS A 9 -11.16 3.32 -5.00
N LEU A 10 -10.00 2.69 -4.79
CA LEU A 10 -8.70 3.25 -5.14
C LEU A 10 -8.41 3.23 -6.65
N GLY A 11 -9.27 2.58 -7.45
CA GLY A 11 -9.10 2.42 -8.89
C GLY A 11 -8.10 1.33 -9.28
N LEU A 12 -7.77 0.41 -8.36
CA LEU A 12 -6.85 -0.68 -8.65
C LEU A 12 -7.51 -1.70 -9.58
N LYS A 13 -6.80 -2.05 -10.65
CA LYS A 13 -7.21 -3.11 -11.57
C LYS A 13 -6.93 -4.46 -10.91
N GLU A 14 -7.69 -5.49 -11.28
CA GLU A 14 -7.49 -6.85 -10.75
C GLU A 14 -6.05 -7.36 -10.95
N SER A 15 -5.44 -7.07 -12.10
CA SER A 15 -4.02 -7.38 -12.36
C SER A 15 -3.06 -6.69 -11.40
N SER A 16 -3.37 -5.47 -10.99
CA SER A 16 -2.59 -4.71 -10.01
C SER A 16 -2.74 -5.27 -8.61
N ILE A 17 -3.94 -5.74 -8.24
CA ILE A 17 -4.18 -6.44 -6.97
C ILE A 17 -3.39 -7.77 -6.94
N GLY A 18 -3.43 -8.53 -8.04
CA GLY A 18 -2.63 -9.74 -8.19
C GLY A 18 -1.13 -9.48 -8.03
N GLN A 19 -0.63 -8.37 -8.59
CA GLN A 19 0.77 -7.99 -8.43
C GLN A 19 1.13 -7.68 -6.97
N ILE A 20 0.28 -6.97 -6.22
CA ILE A 20 0.52 -6.71 -4.77
C ILE A 20 0.71 -8.03 -4.02
N ILE A 21 -0.16 -9.01 -4.25
CA ILE A 21 -0.10 -10.32 -3.59
C ILE A 21 1.18 -11.07 -3.97
N LEU A 22 1.57 -11.03 -5.25
CA LEU A 22 2.81 -11.64 -5.73
C LEU A 22 4.04 -10.99 -5.08
N ASP A 23 4.07 -9.67 -5.04
CA ASP A 23 5.17 -8.89 -4.47
C ASP A 23 5.38 -9.21 -2.98
N ILE A 24 4.30 -9.38 -2.21
CA ILE A 24 4.37 -9.78 -0.80
C ILE A 24 4.94 -11.20 -0.68
N LYS A 25 4.52 -12.13 -1.54
CA LYS A 25 5.04 -13.52 -1.53
C LYS A 25 6.53 -13.56 -1.86
N GLU A 26 6.96 -12.83 -2.88
CA GLU A 26 8.38 -12.71 -3.24
C GLU A 26 9.20 -12.09 -2.11
N TYR A 27 8.70 -11.00 -1.51
CA TYR A 27 9.34 -10.39 -0.34
C TYR A 27 9.51 -11.40 0.80
N ASN A 28 8.48 -12.18 1.12
CA ASN A 28 8.51 -13.15 2.22
C ASN A 28 9.49 -14.31 1.97
N GLN A 29 9.67 -14.73 0.71
CA GLN A 29 10.67 -15.73 0.35
C GLN A 29 12.09 -15.22 0.64
N LEU A 30 12.33 -13.92 0.40
CA LEU A 30 13.62 -13.28 0.63
C LEU A 30 13.84 -12.85 2.10
N ASN A 31 12.76 -12.60 2.85
CA ASN A 31 12.78 -11.99 4.18
C ASN A 31 12.00 -12.82 5.21
N VAL A 32 12.35 -14.10 5.33
CA VAL A 32 11.61 -15.08 6.16
C VAL A 32 11.47 -14.63 7.63
N SER A 33 12.47 -13.95 8.20
CA SER A 33 12.44 -13.45 9.58
C SER A 33 11.55 -12.23 9.81
N LYS A 34 11.02 -11.63 8.74
CA LYS A 34 10.18 -10.42 8.76
C LYS A 34 9.00 -10.57 7.80
N ALA A 35 8.41 -11.77 7.75
CA ALA A 35 7.31 -12.05 6.83
C ALA A 35 6.12 -11.11 7.05
N VAL A 36 5.58 -10.61 5.94
CA VAL A 36 4.40 -9.76 5.88
C VAL A 36 3.18 -10.64 5.56
N PRO A 37 2.06 -10.51 6.27
CA PRO A 37 0.85 -11.28 5.95
C PRO A 37 0.40 -11.06 4.51
N VAL A 38 -0.03 -12.12 3.83
CA VAL A 38 -0.64 -12.00 2.49
C VAL A 38 -2.02 -11.36 2.63
N ILE A 39 -2.38 -10.52 1.66
CA ILE A 39 -3.68 -9.84 1.65
C ILE A 39 -4.79 -10.81 1.24
N GLU A 40 -5.84 -10.88 2.04
CA GLU A 40 -7.06 -11.62 1.75
C GLU A 40 -8.18 -10.64 1.35
N LEU A 41 -8.65 -10.69 0.10
CA LEU A 41 -9.52 -9.64 -0.43
C LEU A 41 -10.90 -9.54 0.24
N ASN A 42 -11.35 -10.62 0.89
CA ASN A 42 -12.67 -10.69 1.53
C ASN A 42 -12.63 -10.40 3.03
N THR A 43 -11.46 -10.05 3.60
CA THR A 43 -11.34 -9.69 5.02
C THR A 43 -11.65 -8.22 5.26
N SER A 44 -11.84 -7.84 6.54
CA SER A 44 -12.07 -6.45 6.92
C SER A 44 -10.86 -5.59 6.56
N ILE A 45 -11.10 -4.34 6.14
CA ILE A 45 -10.00 -3.38 5.97
C ILE A 45 -9.20 -3.14 7.25
N ASP A 46 -9.79 -3.38 8.43
CA ASP A 46 -9.14 -3.19 9.72
C ASP A 46 -8.00 -4.20 9.96
N GLU A 47 -7.98 -5.29 9.18
CA GLU A 47 -6.91 -6.29 9.19
C GLU A 47 -5.73 -5.89 8.30
N LEU A 48 -5.84 -4.80 7.53
CA LEU A 48 -4.74 -4.28 6.73
C LEU A 48 -3.64 -3.71 7.63
N THR A 49 -2.46 -4.26 7.53
CA THR A 49 -1.32 -3.89 8.39
C THR A 49 -0.43 -2.85 7.72
N MET A 50 0.27 -2.06 8.53
CA MET A 50 1.24 -1.05 8.04
C MET A 50 2.37 -1.65 7.21
N SER A 51 2.71 -2.93 7.41
CA SER A 51 3.72 -3.62 6.61
C SER A 51 3.24 -3.96 5.19
N GLN A 52 1.93 -3.94 4.92
CA GLN A 52 1.35 -4.18 3.59
C GLN A 52 1.21 -2.89 2.76
N THR A 53 1.20 -1.72 3.40
CA THR A 53 1.02 -0.41 2.74
C THR A 53 2.10 -0.05 1.70
N PRO A 54 3.40 -0.41 1.83
CA PRO A 54 4.39 -0.11 0.81
C PRO A 54 4.04 -0.74 -0.55
N PHE A 55 3.54 -1.97 -0.55
CA PHE A 55 3.20 -2.71 -1.77
C PHE A 55 2.02 -2.06 -2.51
N ILE A 56 1.02 -1.61 -1.74
CA ILE A 56 -0.16 -0.91 -2.26
C ILE A 56 0.25 0.45 -2.83
N GLY A 57 1.03 1.24 -2.09
CA GLY A 57 1.51 2.55 -2.51
C GLY A 57 2.35 2.50 -3.79
N ARG A 58 3.24 1.51 -3.91
CA ARG A 58 4.07 1.29 -5.11
C ARG A 58 3.22 1.06 -6.36
N ILE A 59 2.16 0.27 -6.25
CA ILE A 59 1.29 -0.05 -7.37
C ILE A 59 0.42 1.14 -7.77
N LEU A 60 -0.11 1.89 -6.79
CA LEU A 60 -0.82 3.14 -7.05
C LEU A 60 0.04 4.19 -7.75
N GLY A 61 1.30 4.35 -7.31
CA GLY A 61 2.27 5.25 -7.95
C GLY A 61 2.49 4.90 -9.42
N LYS A 62 2.77 3.62 -9.72
CA LYS A 62 2.92 3.12 -11.09
C LYS A 62 1.70 3.39 -11.96
N GLN A 63 0.49 3.10 -11.48
CA GLN A 63 -0.73 3.32 -12.26
C GLN A 63 -1.00 4.79 -12.56
N ARG A 64 -0.64 5.68 -11.63
CA ARG A 64 -0.86 7.12 -11.77
C ARG A 64 0.29 7.84 -12.49
N ASN A 65 1.26 7.08 -13.01
CA ASN A 65 2.49 7.60 -13.60
C ASN A 65 3.20 8.62 -12.67
N ARG A 66 3.14 8.37 -11.37
CA ARG A 66 3.91 9.11 -10.37
C ARG A 66 5.12 8.27 -10.02
N GLU A 67 6.32 8.79 -10.26
CA GLU A 67 7.49 8.17 -9.65
C GLU A 67 7.32 8.20 -8.15
N PHE A 68 7.57 7.05 -7.51
CA PHE A 68 7.41 6.79 -6.08
C PHE A 68 8.31 7.69 -5.18
N LEU A 69 8.92 8.75 -5.73
CA LEU A 69 10.01 9.53 -5.15
C LEU A 69 10.07 11.01 -5.60
N ASP A 70 9.14 11.54 -6.41
CA ASP A 70 9.34 12.89 -6.98
C ASP A 70 9.06 14.06 -6.00
N ASP A 71 8.25 13.86 -4.95
CA ASP A 71 7.89 14.93 -4.00
C ASP A 71 8.76 14.96 -2.71
N GLU A 72 9.67 14.00 -2.46
CA GLU A 72 10.50 13.95 -1.22
C GLU A 72 11.99 13.64 -1.47
N LYS A 73 12.63 14.33 -2.42
CA LYS A 73 14.07 14.16 -2.78
C LYS A 73 15.11 14.52 -1.68
N LEU A 74 14.74 14.66 -0.39
CA LEU A 74 15.67 15.17 0.63
C LEU A 74 16.21 14.17 1.66
N PHE A 75 15.72 12.94 1.81
CA PHE A 75 16.39 11.98 2.71
C PHE A 75 16.18 10.53 2.24
N PRO A 76 17.21 9.67 2.17
CA PRO A 76 17.04 8.24 1.94
C PRO A 76 16.59 7.59 3.25
N LEU A 77 15.34 7.80 3.63
CA LEU A 77 14.73 7.09 4.75
C LEU A 77 14.32 5.69 4.28
N ASN A 78 14.55 4.70 5.14
CA ASN A 78 14.22 3.29 4.96
C ASN A 78 12.79 3.14 4.37
N ILE A 79 12.61 2.22 3.41
CA ILE A 79 11.34 1.88 2.75
C ILE A 79 10.15 1.83 3.73
N ASP A 80 10.37 1.29 4.92
CA ASP A 80 9.34 1.16 5.96
C ASP A 80 8.84 2.52 6.47
N VAL A 81 9.74 3.51 6.61
CA VAL A 81 9.42 4.86 7.09
C VAL A 81 8.65 5.65 6.02
N ASN A 82 9.02 5.49 4.75
CA ASN A 82 8.34 6.14 3.63
C ASN A 82 6.94 5.57 3.41
N ALA A 83 6.78 4.26 3.56
CA ALA A 83 5.48 3.61 3.50
C ALA A 83 4.55 4.03 4.65
N MET A 84 5.08 4.15 5.87
CA MET A 84 4.30 4.66 7.01
C MET A 84 3.89 6.11 6.83
N ARG A 85 4.78 6.96 6.32
CA ARG A 85 4.46 8.37 6.02
C ARG A 85 3.42 8.53 4.94
N TYR A 86 3.49 7.73 3.87
CA TYR A 86 2.50 7.78 2.79
C TYR A 86 1.15 7.21 3.22
N ALA A 87 1.14 6.13 4.00
CA ALA A 87 -0.09 5.62 4.61
C ALA A 87 -0.72 6.68 5.54
N ALA A 88 0.08 7.39 6.35
CA ALA A 88 -0.40 8.49 7.17
C ALA A 88 -0.93 9.68 6.33
N LEU A 89 -0.26 10.05 5.23
CA LEU A 89 -0.67 11.13 4.34
C LEU A 89 -1.97 10.80 3.58
N GLU A 90 -2.08 9.60 3.00
CA GLU A 90 -3.28 9.17 2.28
C GLU A 90 -4.46 8.99 3.23
N MET A 91 -4.24 8.51 4.46
CA MET A 91 -5.27 8.46 5.48
C MET A 91 -5.68 9.88 5.95
N ASP A 92 -4.74 10.81 6.15
CA ASP A 92 -5.05 12.21 6.51
C ASP A 92 -5.84 12.92 5.40
N ILE A 93 -5.52 12.69 4.12
CA ILE A 93 -6.32 13.21 2.98
C ILE A 93 -7.73 12.61 2.99
N TYR A 94 -7.87 11.32 3.27
CA TYR A 94 -9.16 10.64 3.32
C TYR A 94 -10.03 11.14 4.49
N PHE A 95 -9.45 11.33 5.67
CA PHE A 95 -10.17 11.82 6.86
C PHE A 95 -10.41 13.34 6.85
N ARG A 96 -9.57 14.14 6.18
CA ARG A 96 -9.85 15.57 5.95
C ARG A 96 -10.91 15.81 4.89
N LYS A 97 -11.01 14.97 3.86
CA LYS A 97 -12.08 15.06 2.84
C LYS A 97 -13.41 14.44 3.28
N GLY A 98 -13.41 13.68 4.37
CA GLY A 98 -14.61 13.07 4.96
C GLY A 98 -15.28 13.89 6.06
N ASN A 99 -14.68 15.00 6.52
CA ASN A 99 -15.23 15.88 7.56
C ASN A 99 -14.74 17.33 7.41
N LEU A 100 -15.12 17.99 6.30
CA LEU A 100 -15.40 19.43 6.20
C LEU A 100 -16.38 19.66 5.06
#